data_AF-A0A2V6FEM0-F1
#
_entry.id   AF-A0A2V6FEM0-F1
#
_cell.length_a   1.000
_cell.length_b   1.000
_cell.length_c   1.000
_cell.angle_alpha   90.00
_cell.angle_beta   90.00
_cell.angle_gamma   90.00
#
_symmetry.space_group_name_H-M   'P 1'
#
loop_
_entity.id
_entity.type
_entity.pdbx_description
1 polymer ?
#
loop_
_entity_poly.entity_id
_entity_poly.type
_entity_poly.pdbx_seq_one_letter_code
_entity_poly.pdbx_strand_id
1 'polypeptide(L)'
;TANDERVLRQLARELLLAQSSDWAFLIRNDTAKNYATKRVTDHLSRFAKLADQFDRRKVDRDFLAQCEAQDNLFPNVDWRHFL
;
A
#
# COMPACT_ATOMS: atom_id res chain seq x y z
N THR A 1 13.37 12.30 -7.41
CA THR A 1 14.55 12.17 -6.52
C THR A 1 14.62 10.76 -5.96
N ALA A 2 15.73 10.32 -5.35
CA ALA A 2 15.80 9.00 -4.71
C ALA A 2 14.75 8.80 -3.61
N ASN A 3 14.35 9.89 -2.94
CA ASN A 3 13.28 9.87 -1.95
C ASN A 3 11.90 9.68 -2.59
N ASP A 4 11.68 10.27 -3.77
CA ASP A 4 10.41 10.09 -4.51
C ASP A 4 10.26 8.64 -5.00
N GLU A 5 11.32 8.03 -5.54
CA GLU A 5 11.33 6.62 -5.93
C GLU A 5 10.95 5.69 -4.77
N ARG A 6 11.47 5.96 -3.57
CA ARG A 6 11.16 5.18 -2.38
C ARG A 6 9.68 5.24 -2.02
N VAL A 7 9.08 6.43 -2.05
CA VAL A 7 7.65 6.62 -1.78
C VAL A 7 6.79 5.95 -2.85
N LEU A 8 7.12 6.13 -4.12
CA LEU A 8 6.39 5.53 -5.25
C LEU A 8 6.43 4.00 -5.21
N ARG A 9 7.55 3.40 -4.79
CA ARG A 9 7.63 1.96 -4.54
C ARG A 9 6.69 1.52 -3.43
N GLN A 10 6.62 2.24 -2.31
CA GLN A 10 5.69 1.88 -1.24
C GLN A 10 4.23 2.06 -1.68
N LEU A 11 3.91 3.13 -2.42
CA LEU A 11 2.58 3.31 -3.03
C LEU A 11 2.20 2.13 -3.93
N ALA A 12 3.12 1.68 -4.78
CA ALA A 12 2.89 0.51 -5.63
C ALA A 12 2.63 -0.76 -4.80
N ARG A 13 3.34 -0.98 -3.69
CA ARG A 13 3.08 -2.11 -2.79
C ARG A 13 1.70 -2.04 -2.15
N GLU A 14 1.33 -0.90 -1.57
CA GLU A 14 0.02 -0.76 -0.92
C GLU A 14 -1.11 -0.99 -1.92
N LEU A 15 -0.98 -0.46 -3.13
CA LEU A 15 -1.97 -0.67 -4.19
C LEU A 15 -2.04 -2.13 -4.63
N LEU A 16 -0.89 -2.76 -4.90
CA LEU A 16 -0.81 -4.17 -5.30
C LEU A 16 -1.42 -5.08 -4.23
N LEU A 17 -1.12 -4.84 -2.96
CA LEU A 17 -1.66 -5.62 -1.84
C LEU A 17 -3.16 -5.39 -1.69
N ALA A 18 -3.65 -4.17 -1.84
CA ALA A 18 -5.10 -3.88 -1.83
C ALA A 18 -5.85 -4.59 -2.96
N GLN A 19 -5.20 -4.83 -4.11
CA GLN A 19 -5.79 -5.46 -5.29
C GLN A 19 -5.84 -6.99 -5.25
N SER A 20 -5.30 -7.65 -4.21
CA SER A 20 -5.36 -9.11 -4.13
C SER A 20 -6.81 -9.62 -4.18
N SER A 21 -7.07 -10.54 -5.12
CA SER A 21 -8.38 -11.19 -5.27
C SER A 21 -8.77 -12.01 -4.05
N ASP A 22 -7.81 -12.43 -3.22
CA ASP A 22 -8.06 -13.18 -2.01
C ASP A 22 -8.97 -12.40 -1.05
N TRP A 23 -8.82 -11.08 -0.97
CA TRP A 23 -9.66 -10.25 -0.11
C TRP A 23 -11.13 -10.33 -0.51
N ALA A 24 -11.42 -10.13 -1.80
CA ALA A 24 -12.77 -10.22 -2.33
C ALA A 24 -13.34 -11.64 -2.15
N PHE A 25 -12.52 -12.67 -2.35
CA PHE A 25 -12.90 -14.06 -2.16
C PHE A 25 -13.27 -14.37 -0.70
N LEU A 26 -12.44 -13.96 0.26
CA LEU A 26 -12.66 -14.18 1.71
C LEU A 26 -13.88 -13.41 2.22
N ILE A 27 -14.13 -12.21 1.70
CA ILE A 27 -15.33 -11.41 2.02
C ILE A 27 -16.59 -12.08 1.47
N ARG A 28 -16.56 -12.53 0.21
CA ARG A 28 -17.72 -13.15 -0.45
C ARG A 28 -18.14 -14.47 0.19
N ASN A 29 -17.17 -15.29 0.61
CA ASN A 29 -17.44 -16.61 1.18
C ASN A 29 -17.61 -16.61 2.70
N ASP A 30 -17.55 -15.44 3.35
CA ASP A 30 -17.69 -15.25 4.80
C ASP A 30 -16.71 -16.07 5.67
N THR A 31 -15.58 -16.50 5.12
CA THR A 31 -14.59 -17.33 5.84
C THR A 31 -13.66 -16.50 6.73
N ALA A 32 -13.33 -15.28 6.30
CA ALA A 32 -12.49 -14.34 7.06
C ALA A 32 -12.86 -12.89 6.75
N LYS A 33 -14.16 -12.62 6.59
CA LYS A 33 -14.70 -11.35 6.10
C LYS A 33 -14.15 -10.12 6.83
N ASN A 34 -14.20 -10.11 8.16
CA ASN A 34 -13.72 -8.95 8.94
C ASN A 34 -12.22 -8.71 8.77
N TYR A 35 -11.44 -9.79 8.72
CA TYR A 35 -10.00 -9.71 8.49
C TYR A 35 -9.69 -9.17 7.09
N ALA A 36 -10.31 -9.74 6.05
CA ALA A 36 -10.09 -9.32 4.67
C ALA A 36 -10.54 -7.88 4.43
N THR A 37 -11.71 -7.48 4.95
CA THR A 37 -12.18 -6.08 4.91
C THR A 37 -11.19 -5.14 5.59
N LYS A 38 -10.65 -5.53 6.75
CA LYS A 38 -9.63 -4.74 7.44
C LYS A 38 -8.36 -4.63 6.60
N ARG A 39 -7.85 -5.73 6.03
CA ARG A 39 -6.62 -5.73 5.22
C ARG A 39 -6.73 -4.79 4.03
N VAL A 40 -7.80 -4.90 3.22
CA VAL A 40 -7.97 -4.01 2.06
C VAL A 40 -8.12 -2.55 2.48
N THR A 41 -8.86 -2.28 3.56
CA THR A 41 -9.06 -0.92 4.06
C THR A 41 -7.77 -0.30 4.59
N ASP A 42 -6.95 -1.06 5.32
CA ASP A 42 -5.68 -0.60 5.87
C ASP A 42 -4.69 -0.25 4.73
N HIS A 43 -4.58 -1.09 3.70
CA HIS A 43 -3.73 -0.83 2.53
C HIS A 43 -4.18 0.43 1.77
N LEU A 44 -5.49 0.56 1.49
CA LEU A 44 -6.04 1.75 0.82
C LEU A 44 -5.83 3.02 1.65
N SER A 45 -5.95 2.93 2.98
CA SER A 45 -5.73 4.07 3.88
C SER A 45 -4.27 4.50 3.89
N ARG A 46 -3.32 3.55 3.92
CA ARG A 46 -1.88 3.84 3.81
C ARG A 46 -1.53 4.45 2.46
N PHE A 47 -2.04 3.86 1.37
CA PHE A 47 -1.88 4.39 0.02
C PHE A 47 -2.36 5.84 -0.07
N ALA A 48 -3.61 6.11 0.34
CA ALA A 48 -4.20 7.44 0.27
C ALA A 48 -3.40 8.48 1.07
N LYS A 49 -2.95 8.11 2.28
CA LYS A 49 -2.14 8.99 3.12
C LYS A 49 -0.76 9.27 2.52
N LEU A 50 -0.07 8.25 2.01
CA LEU A 50 1.24 8.43 1.36
C LEU A 50 1.11 9.25 0.07
N ALA A 51 0.04 9.04 -0.71
CA ALA A 51 -0.20 9.77 -1.95
C ALA A 51 -0.45 11.26 -1.68
N ASP A 52 -1.32 11.60 -0.73
CA ASP A 52 -1.56 12.99 -0.32
C ASP A 52 -0.27 13.67 0.18
N GLN A 53 0.52 12.96 1.00
CA GLN A 53 1.81 13.48 1.47
C GLN A 53 2.83 13.69 0.34
N PHE A 54 2.85 12.79 -0.63
CA PHE A 54 3.72 12.86 -1.79
C PHE A 54 3.36 14.05 -2.69
N ASP A 55 2.07 14.22 -3.00
CA ASP A 55 1.55 15.33 -3.81
C ASP A 55 1.85 16.68 -3.17
N ARG A 56 1.70 16.79 -1.84
CA ARG A 56 2.03 17.98 -1.06
C ARG A 56 3.53 18.20 -0.84
N ARG A 57 4.39 17.29 -1.32
CA ARG A 57 5.84 17.28 -1.09
C ARG A 57 6.23 17.33 0.41
N LYS A 58 5.39 16.78 1.27
CA LYS A 58 5.55 16.77 2.74
C LYS A 58 5.39 15.36 3.30
N VAL A 59 6.30 14.48 2.88
CA VAL A 59 6.32 13.08 3.28
C VAL A 59 6.78 12.93 4.73
N ASP A 60 5.94 12.27 5.53
CA ASP A 60 6.28 11.82 6.87
C ASP A 60 7.17 10.57 6.76
N ARG A 61 8.46 10.73 7.11
CA ARG A 61 9.46 9.68 6.97
C ARG A 61 9.26 8.53 7.96
N ASP A 62 8.74 8.83 9.14
CA ASP A 62 8.49 7.80 10.16
C ASP A 62 7.29 6.95 9.75
N PHE A 63 6.24 7.58 9.23
CA PHE A 63 5.11 6.87 8.68
C PHE A 63 5.49 6.02 7.46
N LEU A 64 6.31 6.55 6.54
CA LEU A 64 6.83 5.76 5.41
C LEU A 64 7.62 4.53 5.89
N ALA A 65 8.53 4.71 6.85
CA ALA A 65 9.33 3.62 7.39
C ALA A 65 8.46 2.56 8.11
N GLN A 66 7.40 2.97 8.79
CA GLN A 66 6.43 2.05 9.38
C GLN A 66 5.69 1.23 8.31
N CYS A 67 5.25 1.86 7.22
CA CYS A 67 4.62 1.16 6.11
C CYS A 67 5.60 0.17 5.46
N GLU A 68 6.85 0.59 5.22
CA GLU A 68 7.88 -0.29 4.67
C GLU A 68 8.26 -1.44 5.60
N ALA A 69 8.18 -1.27 6.92
CA ALA A 69 8.43 -2.35 7.87
C ALA A 69 7.27 -3.35 7.91
N GLN A 70 6.03 -2.86 7.78
CA GLN A 70 4.83 -3.69 7.81
C GLN A 70 4.58 -4.43 6.49
N ASP A 71 4.74 -3.73 5.36
CA ASP A 71 4.35 -4.18 4.03
C ASP A 71 5.59 -4.13 3.10
N ASN A 72 6.54 -5.03 3.36
CA ASN A 72 7.89 -5.07 2.77
C ASN A 72 8.06 -6.04 1.57
N LEU A 73 6.96 -6.61 1.09
CA LEU A 73 6.97 -7.53 -0.06
C LEU A 73 7.46 -6.81 -1.32
N PHE A 74 8.15 -7.53 -2.21
CA PHE A 74 8.68 -6.98 -3.45
C PHE A 74 9.62 -5.76 -3.21
N PRO A 75 10.81 -5.97 -2.63
CA PRO A 75 11.74 -4.88 -2.31
C PRO A 75 12.13 -4.04 -3.54
N ASN A 76 12.11 -4.65 -4.72
CA ASN A 76 12.45 -4.04 -6.00
C ASN A 76 11.24 -3.85 -6.93
N VAL A 77 10.03 -3.69 -6.39
CA VAL A 77 8.84 -3.42 -7.22
C VAL A 77 9.09 -2.21 -8.14
N ASP A 78 8.82 -2.38 -9.43
CA ASP A 78 8.84 -1.27 -10.37
C ASP A 78 7.47 -0.61 -10.43
N TRP A 79 7.36 0.54 -9.79
CA TRP A 79 6.12 1.32 -9.73
C TRP A 79 5.70 1.85 -11.11
N ARG A 80 6.61 1.88 -12.10
CA ARG A 80 6.32 2.34 -13.46
C ARG A 80 5.32 1.45 -14.20
N HIS A 81 5.07 0.22 -13.75
CA HIS A 81 4.04 -0.63 -14.32
C HIS A 81 2.61 -0.10 -14.12
N PHE A 82 2.41 0.92 -13.28
CA PHE A 82 1.13 1.59 -13.05
C PHE A 82 0.95 2.87 -13.88
N LEU A 83 1.91 3.22 -14.75
CA LEU A 83 1.81 4.33 -15.71
C LEU A 83 1.25 3.83 -17.04
#